data_AF-A0A6G4QVJ7-F1
#
_entry.id   AF-A0A6G4QVJ7-F1
#
_cell.length_a   1.000
_cell.length_b   1.000
_cell.length_c   1.000
_cell.angle_alpha   90.00
_cell.angle_beta   90.00
_cell.angle_gamma   90.00
#
_symmetry.space_group_name_H-M   'P 1'
#
loop_
_entity.id
_entity.type
_entity.pdbx_description
1 polymer ?
#
loop_
_entity_poly.entity_id
_entity_poly.type
_entity_poly.pdbx_seq_one_letter_code
_entity_poly.pdbx_strand_id
1 'polypeptide(L)'
;MIDWLRLARLYPWCLSRRALHDFLGTFRMRPMPGSLSRAAVTIRLSASLLAVGLLTRSAYGQAPIAPPPSWSLVLDCQARVFAIDTLICEDPGLLASTRRMEGAYAAALGAGASPEKLADDQQAWSKTRNLCAFDRKAARCIARLQNKRTKALERLARSGPAG
;
A
#
# COMPACT_ATOMS: atom_id res chain seq x y z
N MET A 1 -33.09 -10.37 -17.58
CA MET A 1 -33.56 -10.28 -16.18
C MET A 1 -32.37 -10.57 -15.30
N ILE A 2 -31.84 -9.56 -14.59
CA ILE A 2 -30.61 -9.72 -13.79
C ILE A 2 -30.97 -10.45 -12.49
N ASP A 3 -30.28 -11.55 -12.22
CA ASP A 3 -30.42 -12.32 -10.98
C ASP A 3 -29.63 -11.65 -9.86
N TRP A 4 -30.31 -10.74 -9.16
CA TRP A 4 -29.76 -9.93 -8.07
C TRP A 4 -29.29 -10.75 -6.86
N LEU A 5 -29.79 -11.98 -6.68
CA LEU A 5 -29.39 -12.86 -5.58
C LEU A 5 -27.97 -13.40 -5.77
N ARG A 6 -27.54 -13.57 -7.02
CA ARG A 6 -26.18 -14.00 -7.35
C ARG A 6 -25.14 -12.90 -7.12
N LEU A 7 -25.53 -11.64 -7.31
CA LEU A 7 -24.66 -10.48 -7.06
C LEU A 7 -24.47 -10.20 -5.55
N ALA A 8 -25.51 -10.43 -4.74
CA ALA A 8 -25.44 -10.24 -3.29
C ALA A 8 -24.47 -11.21 -2.57
N ARG A 9 -24.24 -12.42 -3.13
CA ARG A 9 -23.25 -13.38 -2.60
C ARG A 9 -21.80 -13.03 -2.95
N LEU A 10 -21.58 -12.31 -4.06
CA LEU A 10 -20.23 -12.01 -4.54
C LEU A 10 -19.65 -10.72 -3.91
N TYR A 11 -20.49 -9.84 -3.37
CA TYR A 11 -20.06 -8.57 -2.80
C TYR A 11 -20.81 -8.22 -1.50
N PRO A 12 -20.52 -8.90 -0.37
CA PRO A 12 -21.17 -8.61 0.91
C PRO A 12 -20.94 -7.18 1.42
N TRP A 13 -19.95 -6.46 0.87
CA TRP A 13 -19.60 -5.08 1.23
C TRP A 13 -20.37 -4.01 0.45
N CYS A 14 -21.12 -4.36 -0.61
CA CYS A 14 -21.87 -3.41 -1.43
C CYS A 14 -23.26 -3.05 -0.89
N LEU A 15 -23.69 -3.62 0.24
CA LEU A 15 -24.98 -3.33 0.89
C LEU A 15 -24.88 -2.40 2.11
N SER A 16 -23.77 -1.68 2.31
CA SER A 16 -23.69 -0.69 3.39
C SER A 16 -23.03 0.60 2.96
N ARG A 17 -23.86 1.58 2.60
CA ARG A 17 -23.61 3.03 2.78
C ARG A 17 -24.79 3.92 2.39
N ARG A 18 -25.80 3.40 1.69
CA ARG A 18 -26.97 4.19 1.26
C ARG A 18 -28.22 4.01 2.13
N ALA A 19 -28.16 3.20 3.19
CA ALA A 19 -29.23 3.05 4.19
C ALA A 19 -28.92 3.70 5.56
N LEU A 20 -27.69 4.22 5.78
CA LEU A 20 -27.29 4.77 7.09
C LEU A 20 -27.48 6.29 7.23
N HIS A 21 -27.81 6.99 6.14
CA HIS A 21 -27.90 8.46 6.13
C HIS A 21 -29.33 9.01 6.28
N ASP A 22 -30.35 8.14 6.22
CA ASP A 22 -31.77 8.52 6.41
C ASP A 22 -32.35 8.11 7.78
N PHE A 23 -31.59 7.43 8.64
CA PHE A 23 -32.09 6.90 9.93
C PHE A 23 -31.61 7.62 11.20
N LEU A 24 -30.79 8.67 11.11
CA LEU A 24 -30.30 9.42 12.28
C LEU A 24 -30.86 10.85 12.38
N GLY A 25 -32.08 11.04 11.86
CA GLY A 25 -32.96 12.14 12.27
C GLY A 25 -33.65 11.78 13.58
N THR A 26 -33.41 12.58 14.62
CA THR A 26 -34.20 12.67 15.86
C THR A 26 -34.25 11.44 16.79
N PHE A 27 -33.13 11.15 17.47
CA PHE A 27 -33.22 10.49 18.79
C PHE A 27 -33.04 11.53 19.89
N ARG A 28 -34.18 12.07 20.35
CA ARG A 28 -34.30 12.87 21.57
C ARG A 28 -34.29 11.89 22.75
N MET A 29 -33.12 11.63 23.34
CA MET A 29 -33.04 10.78 24.53
C MET A 29 -33.65 11.51 25.74
N ARG A 30 -34.68 10.89 26.33
CA ARG A 30 -35.24 11.21 27.65
C ARG A 30 -34.20 10.94 28.75
N PRO A 31 -34.19 11.72 29.84
CA PRO A 31 -33.33 11.43 30.99
C PRO A 31 -33.90 10.27 31.81
N MET A 32 -33.05 9.34 32.22
CA MET A 32 -33.35 8.31 33.23
C MET A 32 -32.70 8.71 34.57
N PRO A 33 -33.42 8.62 35.69
CA PRO A 33 -32.86 8.86 37.02
C PRO A 33 -32.24 7.56 37.55
N GLY A 34 -30.92 7.56 37.71
CA GLY A 34 -30.16 6.43 38.22
C GLY A 34 -29.21 6.87 39.31
N SER A 35 -29.71 6.88 40.54
CA SER A 35 -28.95 7.00 41.78
C SER A 35 -27.78 6.00 41.79
N LEU A 36 -26.55 6.50 41.83
CA LEU A 36 -25.39 5.70 42.22
C LEU A 36 -24.68 6.38 43.38
N SER A 37 -24.81 5.72 44.52
CA SER A 37 -24.21 5.99 45.82
C SER A 37 -22.74 6.35 45.69
N ARG A 38 -22.36 7.47 46.32
CA ARG A 38 -20.97 7.82 46.60
C ARG A 38 -20.44 6.86 47.67
N ALA A 39 -19.85 5.74 47.26
CA ALA A 39 -18.96 4.99 48.13
C ALA A 39 -17.62 5.73 48.18
N ALA A 40 -17.39 6.43 49.28
CA ALA A 40 -16.10 7.04 49.58
C ALA A 40 -15.06 5.93 49.75
N VAL A 41 -14.29 5.67 48.70
CA VAL A 41 -13.11 4.79 48.77
C VAL A 41 -12.01 5.58 49.46
N THR A 42 -11.85 5.36 50.76
CA THR A 42 -10.72 5.86 51.53
C THR A 42 -9.48 5.04 51.17
N ILE A 43 -8.64 5.61 50.31
CA ILE A 43 -7.33 5.04 49.96
C ILE A 43 -6.42 5.21 51.19
N ARG A 44 -6.19 4.13 51.94
CA ARG A 44 -5.13 4.05 52.94
C ARG A 44 -3.79 3.97 52.20
N LEU A 45 -3.00 5.05 52.28
CA LEU A 45 -1.62 5.09 51.82
C LEU A 45 -0.75 4.23 52.76
N SER A 46 -0.53 2.97 52.38
CA SER A 46 0.50 2.15 53.02
C SER A 46 1.87 2.52 52.47
N ALA A 47 2.61 3.33 53.23
CA ALA A 47 4.03 3.53 53.03
C ALA A 47 4.76 2.22 53.37
N SER A 48 5.15 1.45 52.35
CA SER A 48 6.03 0.29 52.52
C SER A 48 7.08 0.32 51.42
N LEU A 49 8.30 0.61 51.87
CA LEU A 49 9.55 0.53 51.14
C LEU A 49 9.77 -0.88 50.59
N LEU A 50 9.80 -1.04 49.27
CA LEU A 50 10.48 -2.16 48.61
C LEU A 50 11.33 -1.62 47.46
N ALA A 51 12.60 -1.38 47.80
CA ALA A 51 13.68 -1.10 46.89
C ALA A 51 14.12 -2.39 46.17
N VAL A 52 13.48 -2.77 45.06
CA VAL A 52 14.05 -3.70 44.06
C VAL A 52 13.43 -3.38 42.70
N GLY A 53 14.08 -2.55 41.89
CA GLY A 53 13.55 -2.23 40.55
C GLY A 53 14.53 -1.55 39.60
N LEU A 54 15.84 -1.57 39.89
CA LEU A 54 16.85 -0.84 39.13
C LEU A 54 17.88 -1.76 38.48
N LEU A 55 17.47 -2.87 37.84
CA LEU A 55 18.40 -3.63 36.97
C LEU A 55 17.75 -4.30 35.74
N THR A 56 16.54 -3.94 35.32
CA THR A 56 16.09 -4.33 33.96
C THR A 56 16.61 -3.28 32.98
N ARG A 57 17.90 -3.37 32.65
CA ARG A 57 18.46 -2.68 31.48
C ARG A 57 17.74 -3.27 30.28
N SER A 58 16.71 -2.56 29.78
CA SER A 58 16.04 -2.94 28.55
C SER A 58 17.09 -3.00 27.46
N ALA A 59 17.50 -4.22 27.12
CA ALA A 59 18.16 -4.50 25.86
C ALA A 59 17.09 -4.35 24.78
N TYR A 60 16.67 -3.10 24.52
CA TYR A 60 16.25 -2.71 23.19
C TYR A 60 17.52 -2.76 22.34
N GLY A 61 17.98 -3.98 22.06
CA GLY A 61 18.86 -4.19 20.92
C GLY A 61 18.12 -3.59 19.74
N GLN A 62 18.76 -2.64 19.06
CA GLN A 62 18.24 -2.12 17.82
C GLN A 62 18.03 -3.34 16.92
N ALA A 63 16.76 -3.70 16.68
CA ALA A 63 16.46 -4.71 15.68
C ALA A 63 17.17 -4.25 14.40
N PRO A 64 17.97 -5.11 13.76
CA PRO A 64 18.62 -4.74 12.51
C PRO A 64 17.52 -4.21 11.59
N ILE A 65 17.68 -2.95 11.17
CA ILE A 65 16.77 -2.34 10.21
C ILE A 65 16.84 -3.24 8.99
N ALA A 66 15.75 -3.93 8.68
CA ALA A 66 15.70 -4.80 7.51
C ALA A 66 16.13 -3.96 6.30
N PRO A 67 17.05 -4.47 5.45
CA PRO A 67 17.49 -3.72 4.30
C PRO A 67 16.25 -3.32 3.49
N PRO A 68 16.21 -2.09 2.96
CA PRO A 68 15.07 -1.66 2.18
C PRO A 68 14.85 -2.68 1.05
N PRO A 69 13.59 -3.04 0.76
CA PRO A 69 13.30 -4.03 -0.26
C PRO A 69 13.99 -3.70 -1.59
N SER A 70 14.71 -4.68 -2.15
CA SER A 70 15.33 -4.54 -3.46
C SER A 70 14.26 -4.55 -4.55
N TRP A 71 14.33 -3.58 -5.46
CA TRP A 71 13.49 -3.57 -6.66
C TRP A 71 13.89 -4.72 -7.60
N SER A 72 12.90 -5.32 -8.26
CA SER A 72 13.09 -6.27 -9.36
C SER A 72 12.71 -5.63 -10.69
N LEU A 73 13.47 -5.95 -11.74
CA LEU A 73 13.17 -5.57 -13.13
C LEU A 73 11.85 -6.15 -13.61
N VAL A 74 11.54 -7.37 -13.16
CA VAL A 74 10.32 -8.10 -13.51
C VAL A 74 9.41 -8.13 -12.29
N LEU A 75 8.16 -7.72 -12.49
CA LEU A 75 7.15 -7.81 -11.46
C LEU A 75 6.70 -9.27 -11.29
N ASP A 76 6.97 -9.83 -10.11
CA ASP A 76 6.43 -11.10 -9.66
C ASP A 76 5.18 -10.86 -8.80
N CYS A 77 4.02 -11.26 -9.33
CA CYS A 77 2.76 -11.12 -8.63
C CYS A 77 2.56 -12.12 -7.48
N GLN A 78 3.41 -13.15 -7.35
CA GLN A 78 3.41 -14.05 -6.21
C GLN A 78 4.31 -13.52 -5.08
N ALA A 79 5.37 -12.79 -5.41
CA ALA A 79 6.31 -12.18 -4.47
C ALA A 79 6.17 -10.65 -4.45
N ARG A 80 4.98 -10.15 -4.06
CA ARG A 80 4.69 -8.71 -3.99
C ARG A 80 5.50 -8.06 -2.86
N VAL A 81 6.23 -7.00 -3.19
CA VAL A 81 7.12 -6.32 -2.23
C VAL A 81 6.55 -4.98 -1.79
N PHE A 82 5.98 -4.21 -2.72
CA PHE A 82 5.38 -2.91 -2.47
C PHE A 82 3.86 -2.96 -2.56
N ALA A 83 3.15 -2.11 -1.81
CA ALA A 83 1.69 -2.01 -1.90
C ALA A 83 1.18 -1.71 -3.33
N ILE A 84 1.98 -0.99 -4.12
CA ILE A 84 1.67 -0.71 -5.53
C ILE A 84 1.70 -1.98 -6.39
N ASP A 85 2.50 -2.99 -6.01
CA ASP A 85 2.60 -4.25 -6.75
C ASP A 85 1.29 -5.04 -6.62
N THR A 86 0.63 -4.98 -5.46
CA THR A 86 -0.73 -5.53 -5.29
C THR A 86 -1.71 -4.87 -6.25
N LEU A 87 -1.75 -3.54 -6.29
CA LEU A 87 -2.63 -2.79 -7.20
C LEU A 87 -2.38 -3.12 -8.67
N ILE A 88 -1.11 -3.28 -9.06
CA ILE A 88 -0.76 -3.65 -10.44
C ILE A 88 -1.19 -5.08 -10.75
N CYS A 89 -0.97 -6.02 -9.84
CA CYS A 89 -1.25 -7.44 -10.05
C CYS A 89 -2.75 -7.78 -10.01
N GLU A 90 -3.56 -6.99 -9.31
CA GLU A 90 -5.03 -7.16 -9.26
C GLU A 90 -5.77 -6.50 -10.42
N ASP A 91 -5.14 -5.56 -11.14
CA ASP A 91 -5.71 -4.89 -12.31
C ASP A 91 -5.09 -5.45 -13.61
N PRO A 92 -5.85 -6.19 -14.44
CA PRO A 92 -5.32 -6.78 -15.68
C PRO A 92 -4.77 -5.75 -16.67
N GLY A 93 -5.33 -4.54 -16.72
CA GLY A 93 -4.88 -3.47 -17.59
C GLY A 93 -3.53 -2.89 -17.16
N LEU A 94 -3.34 -2.71 -15.85
CA LEU A 94 -2.06 -2.29 -15.27
C LEU A 94 -1.00 -3.39 -15.39
N LEU A 95 -1.37 -4.64 -15.19
CA LEU A 95 -0.45 -5.77 -15.39
C LEU A 95 0.01 -5.84 -16.84
N ALA A 96 -0.92 -5.78 -17.80
CA ALA A 96 -0.58 -5.76 -19.23
C ALA A 96 0.32 -4.56 -19.60
N SER A 97 0.06 -3.39 -19.01
CA SER A 97 0.91 -2.20 -19.16
C SER A 97 2.32 -2.42 -18.60
N THR A 98 2.44 -3.11 -17.48
CA THR A 98 3.72 -3.50 -16.87
C THR A 98 4.50 -4.44 -17.79
N ARG A 99 3.84 -5.48 -18.32
CA ARG A 99 4.48 -6.44 -19.25
C ARG A 99 4.97 -5.78 -20.53
N ARG A 100 4.23 -4.80 -21.08
CA ARG A 100 4.70 -4.00 -22.23
C ARG A 100 5.97 -3.21 -21.90
N MET A 101 6.01 -2.58 -20.73
CA MET A 101 7.19 -1.84 -20.29
C MET A 101 8.40 -2.76 -20.09
N GLU A 102 8.22 -3.94 -19.49
CA GLU A 102 9.27 -4.95 -19.33
C GLU A 102 9.80 -5.42 -20.70
N GLY A 103 8.90 -5.67 -21.66
CA GLY A 103 9.28 -5.99 -23.04
C GLY A 103 10.09 -4.87 -23.71
N ALA A 104 9.69 -3.60 -23.52
CA ALA A 104 10.44 -2.46 -24.03
C ALA A 104 11.82 -2.30 -23.36
N TYR A 105 11.94 -2.65 -22.08
CA TYR A 105 13.24 -2.68 -21.38
C TYR A 105 14.17 -3.73 -21.99
N ALA A 106 13.67 -4.95 -22.21
CA ALA A 106 14.43 -6.02 -22.86
C ALA A 106 14.83 -5.63 -24.30
N ALA A 107 13.93 -4.99 -25.06
CA ALA A 107 14.24 -4.49 -26.40
C ALA A 107 15.34 -3.41 -26.39
N ALA A 108 15.32 -2.51 -25.41
CA ALA A 108 16.37 -1.49 -25.27
C ALA A 108 17.74 -2.12 -24.97
N LEU A 109 17.79 -3.16 -24.13
CA LEU A 109 19.01 -3.94 -23.91
C LEU A 109 19.49 -4.63 -25.18
N GLY A 110 18.58 -5.30 -25.91
CA GLY A 110 18.89 -5.95 -27.18
C GLY A 110 19.38 -4.99 -28.26
N ALA A 111 18.98 -3.71 -28.19
CA ALA A 111 19.44 -2.65 -29.06
C ALA A 111 20.77 -2.01 -28.63
N GLY A 112 21.44 -2.53 -27.60
CA GLY A 112 22.76 -2.07 -27.16
C GLY A 112 22.76 -0.97 -26.11
N ALA A 113 21.65 -0.72 -25.42
CA ALA A 113 21.67 0.17 -24.25
C ALA A 113 22.56 -0.41 -23.14
N SER A 114 23.34 0.44 -22.46
CA SER A 114 24.18 0.04 -21.32
C SER A 114 23.32 -0.65 -20.23
N PRO A 115 23.60 -1.92 -19.89
CA PRO A 115 22.79 -2.65 -18.90
C PRO A 115 22.81 -2.01 -17.52
N GLU A 116 23.98 -1.58 -17.05
CA GLU A 116 24.17 -0.94 -15.74
C GLU A 116 23.37 0.36 -15.66
N LYS A 117 23.60 1.28 -16.60
CA LYS A 117 22.89 2.56 -16.63
C LYS A 117 21.38 2.39 -16.75
N LEU A 118 20.94 1.44 -17.59
CA LEU A 118 19.51 1.20 -17.78
C LEU A 118 18.87 0.58 -16.53
N ALA A 119 19.58 -0.30 -15.82
CA ALA A 119 19.15 -0.85 -14.53
C ALA A 119 19.00 0.24 -13.47
N ASP A 120 19.99 1.11 -13.32
CA ASP A 120 19.95 2.24 -12.38
C ASP A 120 18.80 3.20 -12.69
N ASP A 121 18.64 3.58 -13.96
CA ASP A 121 17.52 4.42 -14.42
C ASP A 121 16.17 3.76 -14.11
N GLN A 122 16.07 2.44 -14.28
CA GLN A 122 14.85 1.69 -14.02
C GLN A 122 14.55 1.57 -12.52
N GLN A 123 15.58 1.45 -11.68
CA GLN A 123 15.45 1.48 -10.22
C GLN A 123 14.99 2.87 -9.74
N ALA A 124 15.58 3.95 -10.27
CA ALA A 124 15.17 5.32 -9.93
C ALA A 124 13.71 5.58 -10.38
N TRP A 125 13.34 5.12 -11.56
CA TRP A 125 11.97 5.20 -12.06
C TRP A 125 10.99 4.41 -11.17
N SER A 126 11.34 3.21 -10.71
CA SER A 126 10.45 2.37 -9.90
C SER A 126 10.15 3.01 -8.54
N LYS A 127 11.13 3.67 -7.92
CA LYS A 127 10.92 4.50 -6.71
C LYS A 127 9.86 5.58 -6.97
N THR A 128 9.92 6.25 -8.12
CA THR A 128 8.93 7.27 -8.51
C THR A 128 7.54 6.65 -8.71
N ARG A 129 7.45 5.48 -9.34
CA ARG A 129 6.19 4.74 -9.50
C ARG A 129 5.56 4.38 -8.16
N ASN A 130 6.38 3.95 -7.19
CA ASN A 130 5.90 3.56 -5.88
C ASN A 130 5.23 4.73 -5.13
N LEU A 131 5.58 5.99 -5.43
CA LEU A 131 4.90 7.17 -4.89
C LEU A 131 3.44 7.30 -5.35
N CYS A 132 3.02 6.61 -6.42
CA CYS A 132 1.60 6.58 -6.82
C CYS A 132 0.70 5.92 -5.77
N ALA A 133 1.26 5.19 -4.78
CA ALA A 133 0.50 4.68 -3.64
C ALA A 133 -0.17 5.80 -2.82
N PHE A 134 0.35 7.03 -2.89
CA PHE A 134 -0.18 8.20 -2.18
C PHE A 134 -1.13 9.05 -3.04
N ASP A 135 -1.32 8.71 -4.32
CA ASP A 135 -2.20 9.45 -5.22
C ASP A 135 -3.66 8.96 -5.05
N ARG A 136 -4.60 9.91 -4.92
CA ARG A 136 -6.06 9.62 -4.85
C ARG A 136 -6.57 8.81 -6.05
N LYS A 137 -5.86 8.87 -7.18
CA LYS A 137 -6.12 8.14 -8.42
C LYS A 137 -4.93 7.23 -8.74
N ALA A 138 -4.49 6.43 -7.78
CA ALA A 138 -3.34 5.53 -7.87
C ALA A 138 -3.26 4.77 -9.22
N ALA A 139 -4.32 4.08 -9.64
CA ALA A 139 -4.35 3.35 -10.92
C ALA A 139 -4.02 4.24 -12.14
N ARG A 140 -4.58 5.45 -12.19
CA ARG A 140 -4.30 6.42 -13.26
C ARG A 140 -2.86 6.93 -13.19
N CYS A 141 -2.34 7.16 -11.99
CA CYS A 141 -0.95 7.55 -11.77
C CYS A 141 0.02 6.49 -12.31
N ILE A 142 -0.21 5.21 -11.95
CA ILE A 142 0.57 4.06 -12.39
C ILE A 142 0.56 3.94 -13.91
N ALA A 143 -0.64 3.90 -14.52
CA ALA A 143 -0.80 3.76 -15.97
C ALA A 143 -0.04 4.86 -16.74
N ARG A 144 -0.13 6.11 -16.27
CA ARG A 144 0.59 7.24 -16.86
C ARG A 144 2.10 7.06 -16.78
N LEU A 145 2.65 6.68 -15.62
CA LEU A 145 4.09 6.50 -15.45
C LEU A 145 4.63 5.32 -16.24
N GLN A 146 3.90 4.21 -16.29
CA GLN A 146 4.28 3.05 -17.10
C GLN A 146 4.27 3.37 -18.59
N ASN A 147 3.24 4.07 -19.09
CA ASN A 147 3.19 4.49 -20.49
C ASN A 147 4.35 5.45 -20.84
N LYS A 148 4.64 6.44 -19.98
CA LYS A 148 5.77 7.35 -20.18
C LYS A 148 7.09 6.60 -20.25
N ARG A 149 7.31 5.62 -19.36
CA ARG A 149 8.54 4.83 -19.32
C ARG A 149 8.65 3.89 -20.52
N THR A 150 7.57 3.20 -20.87
CA THR A 150 7.51 2.34 -22.07
C THR A 150 7.94 3.11 -23.31
N LYS A 151 7.36 4.29 -23.56
CA LYS A 151 7.75 5.14 -24.70
C LYS A 151 9.21 5.59 -24.66
N ALA A 152 9.79 5.80 -23.48
CA ALA A 152 11.19 6.16 -23.34
C ALA A 152 12.12 4.98 -23.69
N LEU A 153 11.78 3.79 -23.18
CA LEU A 153 12.51 2.55 -23.48
C LEU A 153 12.41 2.18 -24.97
N GLU A 154 11.23 2.33 -25.57
CA GLU A 154 11.03 2.13 -27.00
C GLU A 154 11.85 3.11 -27.86
N ARG A 155 12.03 4.36 -27.40
CA ARG A 155 12.92 5.32 -28.09
C ARG A 155 14.36 4.86 -28.02
N LEU A 156 14.83 4.44 -26.84
CA LEU A 156 16.18 3.88 -26.67
C LEU A 156 16.39 2.66 -27.58
N ALA A 157 15.41 1.75 -27.64
CA ALA A 157 15.46 0.58 -28.50
C ALA A 157 15.56 0.93 -30.00
N ARG A 158 14.96 2.04 -30.45
CA ARG A 158 15.06 2.49 -31.85
C ARG A 158 16.32 3.28 -32.16
N SER A 159 16.94 3.91 -31.17
CA SER A 159 18.12 4.75 -31.38
C SER A 159 19.41 3.94 -31.57
N GLY A 160 19.42 2.63 -31.28
CA GLY A 160 20.62 1.80 -31.31
C GLY A 160 21.63 2.19 -30.22
N PRO A 161 22.81 1.56 -30.18
CA PRO A 161 23.87 1.98 -29.26
C PRO A 161 24.28 3.41 -29.64
N ALA A 162 24.31 4.32 -28.65
CA ALA A 162 25.03 5.57 -28.81
C ALA A 162 26.50 5.19 -29.04
N GLY A 163 26.95 5.30 -30.29
CA GLY A 163 28.33 5.08 -30.69
C GLY A 163 29.28 6.02 -29.99
#